data_AF-A0AAP2RZQ5-F1
#
_entry.id   AF-A0AAP2RZQ5-F1
#
_cell.length_a   1.000
_cell.length_b   1.000
_cell.length_c   1.000
_cell.angle_alpha   90.00
_cell.angle_beta   90.00
_cell.angle_gamma   90.00
#
_symmetry.space_group_name_H-M   'P 1'
#
loop_
_entity.id
_entity.type
_entity.pdbx_description
1 polymer ?
#
loop_
_entity_poly.entity_id
_entity_poly.type
_entity_poly.pdbx_seq_one_letter_code
_entity_poly.pdbx_strand_id
1 'polypeptide(L)' 'HPNLTVELWTAAGLDAALAQLRVVSRQTLALLCGHPGSVEAFSKRLFLAGLPRNQLLADVFVPRG' A
#
# COMPACT_ATOMS: atom_id res chain seq x y z
N HIS A 1 -21.72 4.24 0.09
CA HIS A 1 -20.57 5.13 0.27
C HIS A 1 -19.93 5.40 -1.09
N PRO A 2 -20.12 6.59 -1.69
CA PRO A 2 -19.65 6.86 -3.06
C PRO A 2 -18.12 6.96 -3.19
N ASN A 3 -17.42 7.20 -2.08
CA ASN A 3 -15.97 7.43 -2.05
C ASN A 3 -15.19 6.22 -1.48
N LEU A 4 -15.78 5.02 -1.52
CA LEU A 4 -15.17 3.80 -1.01
C LEU A 4 -15.08 2.78 -2.13
N THR A 5 -13.85 2.42 -2.48
CA THR A 5 -13.54 1.31 -3.38
C THR A 5 -12.86 0.22 -2.57
N VAL A 6 -13.36 -1.01 -2.69
CA VAL A 6 -12.81 -2.18 -2.00
C VAL A 6 -12.40 -3.18 -3.06
N GLU A 7 -11.14 -3.59 -3.01
CA GLU A 7 -10.58 -4.60 -3.90
C GLU A 7 -9.93 -5.69 -3.06
N LEU A 8 -10.09 -6.94 -3.49
CA LEU A 8 -9.42 -8.09 -2.90
C LEU A 8 -8.37 -8.59 -3.87
N TRP A 9 -7.11 -8.56 -3.46
CA TRP A 9 -6.01 -9.15 -4.22
C TRP A 9 -5.48 -10.39 -3.51
N THR A 10 -5.28 -11.46 -4.28
CA THR A 10 -4.62 -12.68 -3.79
C THR A 10 -3.12 -12.56 -3.97
N ALA A 11 -2.35 -13.39 -3.27
CA ALA A 11 -0.89 -13.41 -3.40
C ALA A 11 -0.42 -13.57 -4.86
N ALA A 12 -1.11 -14.38 -5.65
CA ALA A 12 -0.77 -14.62 -7.06
C ALA A 12 -0.96 -13.37 -7.96
N GLY A 13 -1.91 -12.50 -7.63
CA GLY A 13 -2.20 -11.28 -8.42
C GLY A 13 -1.54 -10.01 -7.89
N LEU A 14 -0.87 -10.10 -6.73
CA LEU A 14 -0.48 -8.93 -5.96
C LEU A 14 0.57 -8.07 -6.68
N ASP A 15 1.60 -8.67 -7.25
CA ASP A 15 2.67 -7.92 -7.93
C ASP A 15 2.15 -7.16 -9.14
N ALA A 16 1.25 -7.78 -9.91
CA ALA A 16 0.61 -7.17 -11.07
C ALA A 16 -0.32 -6.02 -10.65
N ALA A 17 -1.07 -6.18 -9.55
CA ALA A 17 -1.91 -5.12 -8.99
C ALA A 17 -1.06 -3.92 -8.52
N LEU A 18 0.03 -4.18 -7.80
CA LEU A 18 0.93 -3.13 -7.31
C LEU A 18 1.64 -2.36 -8.43
N ALA A 19 1.95 -3.01 -9.56
CA ALA A 19 2.55 -2.36 -10.71
C ALA A 19 1.61 -1.34 -11.37
N GLN A 20 0.30 -1.56 -11.25
CA GLN A 20 -0.74 -0.68 -11.81
C GLN A 20 -1.11 0.47 -10.88
N LEU A 21 -0.66 0.44 -9.62
CA LEU A 21 -0.94 1.48 -8.65
C LEU A 21 -0.41 2.84 -9.14
N ARG A 22 -1.26 3.86 -9.06
CA ARG A 22 -0.95 5.24 -9.43
C ARG A 22 -1.44 6.16 -8.33
N VAL A 23 -0.61 7.15 -7.98
CA VAL A 23 -0.98 8.20 -7.04
C VAL A 23 -1.49 9.38 -7.86
N VAL A 24 -2.81 9.59 -7.84
CA VAL A 24 -3.46 10.61 -8.69
C VAL A 24 -3.36 12.01 -8.08
N SER A 25 -3.13 12.11 -6.76
CA SER A 25 -3.03 13.39 -6.04
C SER A 25 -1.76 13.48 -5.20
N ARG A 26 -1.14 14.66 -5.19
CA ARG A 26 0.01 14.96 -4.31
C ARG A 26 -0.38 15.18 -2.85
N GLN A 27 -1.67 15.13 -2.52
CA GLN A 27 -2.20 15.24 -1.16
C GLN A 27 -2.74 13.89 -0.64
N THR A 28 -2.48 12.79 -1.36
CA THR A 28 -2.91 11.46 -0.93
C THR A 28 -2.18 11.07 0.35
N LEU A 29 -2.92 10.65 1.39
CA LEU A 29 -2.39 9.91 2.52
C LEU A 29 -2.63 8.42 2.31
N ALA A 30 -1.61 7.60 2.54
CA ALA A 30 -1.70 6.15 2.47
C ALA A 30 -1.49 5.53 3.86
N LEU A 31 -2.29 4.51 4.16
CA LEU A 31 -2.12 3.65 5.33
C LEU A 31 -1.78 2.25 4.85
N LEU A 32 -0.70 1.68 5.38
CA LEU A 32 -0.31 0.30 5.17
C LEU A 32 -0.29 -0.44 6.50
N CYS A 33 -0.81 -1.67 6.49
CA CYS A 33 -0.70 -2.57 7.62
C CYS A 33 -0.59 -4.03 7.15
N GLY A 34 0.14 -4.84 7.91
CA GLY A 34 0.27 -6.27 7.64
C GLY A 34 1.64 -6.86 7.94
N HIS A 35 1.94 -7.99 7.31
CA HIS A 35 3.21 -8.70 7.46
C HIS A 35 4.39 -7.81 7.02
N PRO A 36 5.54 -7.83 7.71
CA PRO A 36 6.70 -6.96 7.41
C PRO A 36 7.07 -6.94 5.93
N GLY A 37 7.16 -8.11 5.29
CA GLY A 37 7.51 -8.22 3.87
C GLY A 37 6.49 -7.57 2.93
N SER A 38 5.20 -7.66 3.25
CA SER A 38 4.15 -7.01 2.46
C SER A 38 4.21 -5.50 2.63
N VAL A 39 4.33 -5.00 3.86
CA VAL A 39 4.42 -3.55 4.13
C VAL A 39 5.61 -2.93 3.40
N GLU A 40 6.74 -3.64 3.36
CA GLU A 40 7.92 -3.20 2.61
C GLU A 40 7.68 -3.15 1.09
N ALA A 41 7.11 -4.20 0.50
CA ALA A 41 6.84 -4.27 -0.93
C ALA A 41 5.89 -3.16 -1.40
N PHE A 42 4.81 -2.92 -0.63
CA PHE A 42 3.84 -1.86 -0.92
C PHE A 42 4.44 -0.46 -0.74
N SER A 43 5.24 -0.25 0.32
CA SER A 43 5.91 1.03 0.56
C SER A 43 6.83 1.41 -0.61
N LYS A 44 7.61 0.46 -1.13
CA LYS A 44 8.48 0.66 -2.29
C LYS A 44 7.68 1.06 -3.53
N ARG A 45 6.56 0.37 -3.79
CA ARG A 45 5.70 0.65 -4.95
C ARG A 45 5.02 2.01 -4.86
N LEU A 46 4.51 2.39 -3.69
CA LEU A 46 3.93 3.72 -3.46
C LEU A 46 4.96 4.84 -3.62
N PHE A 47 6.18 4.63 -3.14
CA PHE A 47 7.27 5.59 -3.33
C PHE A 47 7.59 5.79 -4.82
N LEU A 48 7.71 4.69 -5.59
CA LEU A 48 7.92 4.75 -7.05
C LEU A 48 6.73 5.37 -7.79
N ALA A 49 5.51 5.24 -7.25
CA ALA A 49 4.31 5.88 -7.77
C ALA A 49 4.21 7.37 -7.39
N GLY A 50 5.20 7.92 -6.67
CA GLY A 50 5.31 9.35 -6.35
C GLY A 50 4.73 9.76 -5.00
N LEU A 51 4.38 8.81 -4.12
CA LEU A 51 3.93 9.13 -2.76
C LEU A 51 5.14 9.55 -1.88
N PRO A 52 5.15 10.77 -1.32
CA PRO A 52 6.20 11.20 -0.42
C PRO A 52 6.10 10.48 0.93
N ARG A 53 7.25 10.27 1.57
CA ARG A 53 7.36 9.44 2.79
C ARG A 53 6.60 10.01 4.00
N ASN A 54 6.41 11.33 4.07
CA ASN A 54 5.62 11.98 5.11
C ASN A 54 4.10 11.77 4.95
N GLN A 55 3.66 11.19 3.83
CA GLN A 55 2.26 10.85 3.54
C GLN A 55 1.95 9.37 3.68
N LEU A 56 2.93 8.57 4.11
CA LEU A 56 2.79 7.14 4.31
C LEU A 56 2.79 6.82 5.81
N LEU A 57 1.66 6.29 6.30
CA LEU A 57 1.53 5.69 7.61
C LEU A 57 1.68 4.18 7.45
N ALA A 58 2.59 3.55 8.20
CA ALA A 58 2.84 2.12 8.10
C ALA A 58 2.84 1.49 9.50
N ASP A 59 2.10 0.41 9.63
CA ASP A 59 2.08 -0.45 10.82
C ASP A 59 2.45 -1.88 10.42
N VAL A 60 3.18 -2.58 11.28
CA VAL A 60 3.68 -3.93 11.00
C VAL A 60 3.13 -4.88 12.04
N PHE A 61 2.37 -5.86 11.58
CA PHE A 61 1.81 -6.88 12.45
C PHE A 61 2.86 -7.95 12.70
N VAL A 62 3.33 -8.02 13.95
CA VAL A 62 4.26 -9.05 14.42
C VAL A 62 3.50 -10.17 15.11
N PRO A 63 3.89 -11.44 14.90
CA PRO A 63 3.30 -12.55 15.66
C PRO A 63 3.56 -12.35 17.15
N ARG A 64 2.62 -12.81 17.98
CA ARG A 64 2.86 -12.91 19.42
C ARG A 64 3.90 -14.01 19.62
N GLY A 65 4.97 -13.68 20.33
CA GLY A 65 6.04 -14.62 20.69
C GLY A 65 5.56 -15.73 21.62
#